data_AF-A0A3D4B3K1-F1
#
_entry.id   AF-A0A3D4B3K1-F1
#
_cell.length_a   1.000
_cell.length_b   1.000
_cell.length_c   1.000
_cell.angle_alpha   90.00
_cell.angle_beta   90.00
_cell.angle_gamma   90.00
#
_symmetry.space_group_name_H-M   'P 1'
#
loop_
_entity.id
_entity.type
_entity.pdbx_description
1 polymer ?
#
loop_
_entity_poly.entity_id
_entity_poly.type
_entity_poly.pdbx_seq_one_letter_code
_entity_poly.pdbx_strand_id
1 'polypeptide(L)'
;MAGTIVPAEERRSLGFDAVQLFFGMGETATANDPTPDEVDQALGGLALAAMTLHIDLIGPHGLIPEDIVRAVACVEQTATLKDKFGDNEKPIMVWHPSGYPEAPEVNDDALFLGLVEAMKTICSAAEQQDIHIAVEITRAGSVGGAETFLRLRDHVGSDALRVC
;
A
#
# COMPACT_ATOMS: atom_id res chain seq x y z
N MET A 1 11.91 3.01 -21.57
CA MET A 1 11.03 2.37 -22.58
C MET A 1 9.81 1.88 -21.84
N ALA A 2 8.60 2.23 -22.27
CA ALA A 2 7.42 1.54 -21.75
C ALA A 2 7.53 0.07 -22.18
N GLY A 3 7.43 -0.86 -21.23
CA GLY A 3 7.39 -2.28 -21.54
C GLY A 3 6.11 -2.63 -22.32
N THR A 4 6.12 -3.78 -22.99
CA THR A 4 4.90 -4.33 -23.61
C THR A 4 3.93 -4.76 -22.51
N ILE A 5 2.70 -4.24 -22.55
CA ILE A 5 1.64 -4.68 -21.64
C ILE A 5 1.17 -6.06 -22.10
N VAL A 6 1.18 -7.03 -21.19
CA VAL A 6 0.70 -8.39 -21.44
C VAL A 6 -0.83 -8.44 -21.22
N PRO A 7 -1.63 -8.82 -22.24
CA PRO A 7 -3.08 -8.99 -22.11
C PRO A 7 -3.43 -10.02 -21.03
N ALA A 8 -4.56 -9.85 -20.34
CA ALA A 8 -4.94 -10.69 -19.20
C ALA A 8 -5.04 -12.17 -19.57
N GLU A 9 -5.58 -12.46 -20.74
CA GLU A 9 -5.76 -13.79 -21.32
C GLU A 9 -4.44 -14.52 -21.65
N GLU A 10 -3.33 -13.78 -21.83
CA GLU A 10 -2.01 -14.36 -22.15
C GLU A 10 -1.16 -14.62 -20.90
N ARG A 11 -1.48 -14.01 -19.75
CA ARG A 11 -0.61 -14.08 -18.57
C ARG A 11 -0.42 -15.50 -18.05
N ARG A 12 -1.48 -16.31 -17.98
CA ARG A 12 -1.37 -17.69 -17.50
C ARG A 12 -0.48 -18.55 -18.40
N SER A 13 -0.55 -18.40 -19.73
CA SER A 13 0.29 -19.19 -20.65
C SER A 13 1.76 -18.78 -20.58
N LEU A 14 2.02 -17.55 -20.15
CA LEU A 14 3.37 -17.04 -19.86
C LEU A 14 3.87 -17.40 -18.46
N GLY A 15 3.07 -18.11 -17.65
CA GLY A 15 3.47 -18.61 -16.34
C GLY A 15 3.26 -17.64 -15.18
N PHE A 16 2.44 -16.60 -15.34
CA PHE A 16 2.04 -15.77 -14.21
C PHE A 16 0.97 -16.47 -13.37
N ASP A 17 1.15 -16.50 -12.05
CA ASP A 17 0.20 -17.05 -11.09
C ASP A 17 -0.67 -15.98 -10.42
N ALA A 18 -0.15 -14.75 -10.33
CA ALA A 18 -0.83 -13.64 -9.67
C ALA A 18 -0.47 -12.29 -10.32
N VAL A 19 -1.28 -11.27 -10.03
CA VAL A 19 -1.02 -9.89 -10.42
C VAL A 19 -1.21 -8.94 -9.24
N GLN A 20 -0.45 -7.85 -9.24
CA GLN A 20 -0.63 -6.73 -8.32
C GLN A 20 -1.49 -5.66 -9.00
N LEU A 21 -2.47 -5.14 -8.28
CA LEU A 21 -3.33 -4.04 -8.75
C LEU A 21 -3.11 -2.80 -7.89
N PHE A 22 -3.60 -1.67 -8.39
CA PHE A 22 -3.37 -0.35 -7.80
C PHE A 22 -4.71 0.33 -7.52
N PHE A 23 -4.78 1.02 -6.40
CA PHE A 23 -5.81 2.01 -6.16
C PHE A 23 -5.61 3.22 -7.07
N GLY A 24 -6.66 4.02 -7.25
CA GLY A 24 -6.57 5.24 -8.04
C GLY A 24 -5.58 6.24 -7.43
N MET A 25 -4.97 7.03 -8.30
CA MET A 25 -3.96 8.03 -7.93
C MET A 25 -4.39 9.45 -8.37
N GLY A 26 -3.83 10.48 -7.73
CA GLY A 26 -4.05 11.89 -8.07
C GLY A 26 -5.35 12.48 -7.54
N GLU A 27 -5.74 13.66 -8.06
CA GLU A 27 -6.87 14.46 -7.53
C GLU A 27 -8.23 13.73 -7.56
N THR A 28 -8.38 12.73 -8.43
CA THR A 28 -9.60 11.90 -8.55
C THR A 28 -9.39 10.45 -8.08
N ALA A 29 -8.36 10.22 -7.25
CA ALA A 29 -7.93 8.89 -6.78
C ALA A 29 -9.10 7.97 -6.41
N THR A 30 -9.95 8.38 -5.46
CA THR A 30 -11.06 7.53 -4.98
C THR A 30 -12.07 7.18 -6.08
N ALA A 31 -12.32 8.08 -7.02
CA ALA A 31 -13.25 7.83 -8.12
C ALA A 31 -12.66 6.86 -9.17
N ASN A 32 -11.34 6.68 -9.16
CA ASN A 32 -10.60 5.79 -10.06
C ASN A 32 -10.19 4.48 -9.37
N ASP A 33 -10.67 4.21 -8.15
CA ASP A 33 -10.46 2.92 -7.53
C ASP A 33 -11.13 1.81 -8.32
N PRO A 34 -10.46 0.66 -8.49
CA PRO A 34 -11.08 -0.44 -9.20
C PRO A 34 -12.27 -0.96 -8.40
N THR A 35 -13.40 -1.06 -9.08
CA THR A 35 -14.58 -1.78 -8.62
C THR A 35 -14.27 -3.29 -8.54
N PRO A 36 -15.06 -4.08 -7.79
CA PRO A 36 -14.88 -5.53 -7.73
C PRO A 36 -14.89 -6.22 -9.11
N ASP A 37 -15.75 -5.76 -10.03
CA ASP A 37 -15.83 -6.29 -11.39
C ASP A 37 -14.58 -5.97 -12.21
N GLU A 38 -14.03 -4.76 -12.07
CA GLU A 38 -12.77 -4.38 -12.70
C GLU A 38 -11.58 -5.15 -12.13
N VAL A 39 -11.58 -5.45 -10.83
CA VAL A 39 -10.60 -6.37 -10.23
C VAL A 39 -10.72 -7.74 -10.88
N ASP A 40 -11.91 -8.33 -10.95
CA ASP A 40 -12.12 -9.66 -11.55
C ASP A 40 -11.69 -9.72 -13.01
N GLN A 41 -12.03 -8.70 -13.79
CA GLN A 41 -11.59 -8.57 -15.17
C GLN A 41 -10.07 -8.46 -15.26
N ALA A 42 -9.44 -7.66 -14.40
CA ALA A 42 -7.99 -7.47 -14.39
C ALA A 42 -7.24 -8.74 -13.98
N LEU A 43 -7.80 -9.57 -13.09
CA LEU A 43 -7.22 -10.84 -12.67
C LEU A 43 -7.23 -11.87 -13.80
N GLY A 44 -8.27 -11.93 -14.62
CA GLY A 44 -8.35 -12.89 -15.73
C GLY A 44 -8.24 -14.35 -15.28
N GLY A 45 -8.67 -14.65 -14.05
CA GLY A 45 -8.54 -15.95 -13.41
C GLY A 45 -7.19 -16.23 -12.73
N LEU A 46 -6.29 -15.25 -12.63
CA LEU A 46 -5.11 -15.30 -11.76
C LEU A 46 -5.46 -14.86 -10.33
N ALA A 47 -4.56 -15.13 -9.38
CA ALA A 47 -4.71 -14.61 -8.03
C ALA A 47 -4.33 -13.11 -7.96
N LEU A 48 -4.83 -12.43 -6.94
CA LEU A 48 -4.40 -11.10 -6.53
C LEU A 48 -3.20 -11.22 -5.59
N ALA A 49 -2.06 -10.68 -5.97
CA ALA A 49 -0.87 -10.67 -5.13
C ALA A 49 -0.97 -9.59 -4.04
N ALA A 50 -1.39 -8.38 -4.43
CA ALA A 50 -1.55 -7.22 -3.57
C ALA A 50 -2.44 -6.15 -4.21
N MET A 51 -3.12 -5.38 -3.38
CA MET A 51 -3.61 -4.04 -3.75
C MET A 51 -2.59 -2.99 -3.32
N THR A 52 -2.31 -2.00 -4.17
CA THR A 52 -1.22 -1.04 -3.94
C THR A 52 -1.75 0.37 -3.83
N LEU A 53 -1.37 1.08 -2.78
CA LEU A 53 -1.76 2.46 -2.53
C LEU A 53 -0.54 3.39 -2.57
N HIS A 54 -0.58 4.38 -3.45
CA HIS A 54 0.48 5.39 -3.60
C HIS A 54 -0.02 6.72 -3.03
N ILE A 55 0.37 7.01 -1.79
CA ILE A 55 0.08 8.27 -1.10
C ILE A 55 1.22 8.57 -0.12
N ASP A 56 1.34 9.83 0.28
CA ASP A 56 2.25 10.24 1.33
C ASP A 56 1.47 10.41 2.64
N LEU A 57 1.90 9.74 3.70
CA LEU A 57 1.23 9.85 5.01
C LEU A 57 1.71 11.07 5.82
N ILE A 58 2.80 11.67 5.35
CA ILE A 58 3.47 12.82 5.95
C ILE A 58 3.89 13.79 4.84
N GLY A 59 3.74 15.07 5.11
CA GLY A 59 4.20 16.17 4.28
C GLY A 59 5.13 17.10 5.06
N PRO A 60 5.54 18.23 4.48
CA PRO A 60 6.46 19.19 5.11
C PRO A 60 5.97 19.74 6.47
N HIS A 61 4.67 19.65 6.74
CA HIS A 61 4.04 20.16 7.96
C HIS A 61 3.63 19.04 8.94
N GLY A 62 4.14 17.82 8.75
CA GLY A 62 3.80 16.66 9.56
C GLY A 62 2.76 15.77 8.89
N LEU A 63 1.90 15.14 9.68
CA LEU A 63 0.88 14.21 9.20
C LEU A 63 -0.05 14.81 8.15
N ILE A 64 -0.51 13.97 7.23
CA ILE A 64 -1.56 14.28 6.26
C ILE A 64 -2.82 13.47 6.65
N PRO A 65 -3.74 14.02 7.46
CA PRO A 65 -4.86 13.27 8.01
C PRO A 65 -5.78 12.64 6.96
N GLU A 66 -6.02 13.35 5.85
CA GLU A 66 -6.84 12.89 4.74
C GLU A 66 -6.27 11.63 4.08
N ASP A 67 -4.95 11.53 3.98
CA ASP A 67 -4.25 10.38 3.40
C ASP A 67 -4.28 9.18 4.35
N ILE A 68 -4.29 9.40 5.66
CA ILE A 68 -4.50 8.32 6.65
C ILE A 68 -5.93 7.78 6.54
N VAL A 69 -6.94 8.67 6.47
CA VAL A 69 -8.35 8.27 6.29
C VAL A 69 -8.50 7.47 5.01
N ARG A 70 -7.84 7.91 3.94
CA ARG A 70 -7.80 7.21 2.66
C ARG A 70 -7.17 5.83 2.76
N ALA A 71 -6.01 5.71 3.42
CA ALA A 71 -5.36 4.41 3.62
C ALA A 71 -6.24 3.43 4.38
N VAL A 72 -6.95 3.88 5.42
CA VAL A 72 -7.89 3.05 6.18
C VAL A 72 -9.04 2.57 5.29
N ALA A 73 -9.61 3.43 4.43
CA ALA A 73 -10.64 2.99 3.48
C ALA A 73 -10.09 1.94 2.49
N CYS A 74 -8.85 2.09 2.02
CA CYS A 74 -8.19 1.11 1.15
C CYS A 74 -7.92 -0.23 1.86
N VAL A 75 -7.61 -0.20 3.16
CA VAL A 75 -7.51 -1.41 4.01
C VAL A 75 -8.83 -2.17 3.98
N GLU A 76 -9.94 -1.48 4.26
CA GLU A 76 -11.28 -2.07 4.26
C GLU A 76 -11.63 -2.64 2.88
N GLN A 77 -11.37 -1.88 1.80
CA GLN A 77 -11.61 -2.35 0.44
C GLN A 77 -10.76 -3.58 0.10
N THR A 78 -9.49 -3.61 0.50
CA THR A 78 -8.60 -4.76 0.29
C THR A 78 -9.14 -6.00 1.00
N ALA A 79 -9.67 -5.85 2.21
CA ALA A 79 -10.26 -6.96 2.96
C ALA A 79 -11.48 -7.57 2.25
N THR A 80 -12.26 -6.77 1.52
CA THR A 80 -13.40 -7.29 0.72
C THR A 80 -12.97 -8.22 -0.42
N LEU A 81 -11.69 -8.18 -0.82
CA LEU A 81 -11.13 -8.98 -1.91
C LEU A 81 -10.48 -10.28 -1.43
N LYS A 82 -10.66 -10.69 -0.16
CA LYS A 82 -9.95 -11.81 0.46
C LYS A 82 -9.92 -13.10 -0.35
N ASP A 83 -11.02 -13.46 -1.00
CA ASP A 83 -11.15 -14.71 -1.75
C ASP A 83 -10.35 -14.68 -3.08
N LYS A 84 -9.80 -13.52 -3.43
CA LYS A 84 -8.99 -13.31 -4.64
C LYS A 84 -7.49 -13.51 -4.39
N PHE A 85 -7.03 -13.55 -3.14
CA PHE A 85 -5.60 -13.52 -2.79
C PHE A 85 -4.85 -14.86 -2.93
N GLY A 86 -5.49 -15.89 -3.51
CA GLY A 86 -4.86 -17.18 -3.77
C GLY A 86 -4.36 -17.86 -2.50
N ASP A 87 -3.08 -18.24 -2.49
CA ASP A 87 -2.44 -18.97 -1.39
C ASP A 87 -1.95 -18.07 -0.23
N ASN A 88 -2.13 -16.74 -0.32
CA ASN A 88 -1.77 -15.85 0.78
C ASN A 88 -2.64 -16.15 2.02
N GLU A 89 -2.00 -16.24 3.19
CA GLU A 89 -2.70 -16.46 4.46
C GLU A 89 -3.71 -15.34 4.76
N LYS A 90 -3.36 -14.10 4.36
CA LYS A 90 -4.17 -12.90 4.57
C LYS A 90 -4.13 -12.00 3.33
N PRO A 91 -5.17 -11.18 3.09
CA PRO A 91 -5.11 -10.11 2.10
C PRO A 91 -3.92 -9.18 2.38
N ILE A 92 -3.31 -8.67 1.31
CA ILE A 92 -2.14 -7.78 1.40
C ILE A 92 -2.47 -6.46 0.71
N MET A 93 -2.33 -5.37 1.46
CA MET A 93 -2.23 -4.04 0.89
C MET A 93 -0.78 -3.58 0.95
N VAL A 94 -0.21 -3.22 -0.19
CA VAL A 94 1.08 -2.54 -0.27
C VAL A 94 0.85 -1.04 -0.13
N TRP A 95 1.60 -0.39 0.76
CA TRP A 95 1.71 1.06 0.80
C TRP A 95 3.05 1.48 0.20
N HIS A 96 2.97 2.33 -0.81
CA HIS A 96 4.11 2.94 -1.48
C HIS A 96 4.29 4.38 -0.98
N PRO A 97 5.36 4.68 -0.20
CA PRO A 97 5.72 6.04 0.15
C PRO A 97 6.29 6.73 -1.10
N SER A 98 5.53 7.67 -1.66
CA SER A 98 5.83 8.29 -2.96
C SER A 98 7.00 9.28 -2.88
N GLY A 99 7.25 9.86 -1.70
CA GLY A 99 8.41 10.70 -1.47
C GLY A 99 8.76 10.94 0.01
N TYR A 100 9.88 11.61 0.20
CA TYR A 100 10.24 12.26 1.46
C TYR A 100 9.90 13.75 1.36
N PRO A 101 9.30 14.38 2.38
CA PRO A 101 9.00 15.80 2.34
C PRO A 101 10.24 16.66 2.09
N GLU A 102 10.27 17.43 1.02
CA GLU A 102 11.35 18.38 0.72
C GLU A 102 10.96 19.79 1.17
N ALA A 103 11.55 20.27 2.27
CA ALA A 103 11.41 21.67 2.70
C ALA A 103 12.69 22.19 3.41
N PRO A 104 12.95 23.51 3.43
CA PRO A 104 14.16 24.07 4.03
C PRO A 104 14.33 23.81 5.53
N GLU A 105 13.24 23.56 6.25
CA GLU A 105 13.21 23.38 7.72
C GLU A 105 12.43 22.12 8.11
N VAL A 106 12.70 21.01 7.42
CA VAL A 106 12.12 19.72 7.81
C VAL A 106 12.65 19.30 9.18
N ASN A 107 11.73 18.95 10.08
CA ASN A 107 12.05 18.30 11.34
C ASN A 107 11.87 16.79 11.19
N ASP A 108 12.97 16.07 10.94
CA ASP A 108 12.98 14.63 10.69
C ASP A 108 12.35 13.82 11.85
N ASP A 109 12.54 14.26 13.10
CA ASP A 109 11.94 13.59 14.25
C ASP A 109 10.42 13.75 14.27
N ALA A 110 9.92 14.95 13.95
CA ALA A 110 8.48 15.19 13.84
C ALA A 110 7.86 14.41 12.69
N LEU A 111 8.55 14.31 11.55
CA LEU A 111 8.12 13.49 10.42
C LEU A 111 8.08 12.01 10.78
N PHE A 112 9.13 11.50 11.43
CA PHE A 112 9.18 10.11 11.84
C PHE A 112 8.08 9.77 12.85
N LEU A 113 7.85 10.64 13.84
CA LEU A 113 6.77 10.46 14.81
C LEU A 113 5.39 10.50 14.15
N GLY A 114 5.19 11.40 13.20
CA GLY A 114 3.99 11.42 12.37
C GLY A 114 3.81 10.10 11.63
N LEU A 115 4.86 9.63 10.93
CA LEU A 115 4.78 8.36 10.20
C LEU A 115 4.44 7.18 11.11
N VAL A 116 5.01 7.13 12.33
CA VAL A 116 4.65 6.13 13.35
C VAL A 116 3.16 6.22 13.71
N GLU A 117 2.62 7.41 13.93
CA GLU A 117 1.21 7.61 14.26
C GLU A 117 0.27 7.20 13.11
N ALA A 118 0.61 7.58 11.88
CA ALA A 118 -0.13 7.17 10.68
C ALA A 118 -0.15 5.65 10.55
N MET A 119 1.02 5.00 10.64
CA MET A 119 1.13 3.56 10.50
C MET A 119 0.46 2.81 11.64
N LYS A 120 0.48 3.31 12.88
CA LYS A 120 -0.31 2.73 13.97
C LYS A 120 -1.80 2.74 13.66
N THR A 121 -2.30 3.84 13.12
CA THR A 121 -3.72 3.97 12.76
C THR A 121 -4.10 2.98 11.67
N ILE A 122 -3.31 2.92 10.60
CA ILE A 122 -3.55 2.03 9.45
C ILE A 122 -3.42 0.56 9.86
N CYS A 123 -2.38 0.21 10.63
CA CYS A 123 -2.18 -1.15 11.11
C CYS A 123 -3.27 -1.59 12.09
N SER A 124 -3.79 -0.71 12.94
CA SER A 124 -4.94 -1.03 13.80
C SER A 124 -6.17 -1.39 12.98
N ALA A 125 -6.46 -0.65 11.91
CA ALA A 125 -7.54 -1.00 10.98
C ALA A 125 -7.25 -2.34 10.27
N ALA A 126 -5.99 -2.57 9.88
CA ALA A 126 -5.59 -3.80 9.22
C ALA A 126 -5.76 -5.04 10.10
N GLU A 127 -5.38 -4.95 11.38
CA GLU A 127 -5.59 -6.02 12.37
C GLU A 127 -7.07 -6.34 12.56
N GLN A 128 -7.94 -5.32 12.61
CA GLN A 128 -9.38 -5.51 12.72
C GLN A 128 -9.99 -6.22 11.51
N GLN A 129 -9.41 -6.00 10.33
CA GLN A 129 -9.86 -6.60 9.06
C GLN A 129 -9.09 -7.88 8.69
N ASP A 130 -8.16 -8.32 9.54
CA ASP A 130 -7.28 -9.47 9.33
C ASP A 130 -6.46 -9.39 8.02
N ILE A 131 -5.87 -8.22 7.73
CA ILE A 131 -5.02 -8.01 6.56
C ILE A 131 -3.58 -7.63 6.93
N HIS A 132 -2.67 -7.78 5.98
CA HIS A 132 -1.30 -7.30 6.08
C HIS A 132 -1.10 -5.96 5.34
N ILE A 133 -0.29 -5.09 5.94
CA ILE A 133 0.21 -3.86 5.33
C ILE A 133 1.67 -4.05 5.01
N ALA A 134 2.02 -4.18 3.73
CA ALA A 134 3.40 -4.28 3.28
C ALA A 134 3.92 -2.89 2.90
N VAL A 135 4.96 -2.42 3.58
CA VAL A 135 5.64 -1.17 3.20
C VAL A 135 6.58 -1.46 2.06
N GLU A 136 6.41 -0.78 0.93
CA GLU A 136 7.38 -0.82 -0.17
C GLU A 136 8.56 0.11 0.16
N ILE A 137 9.76 -0.45 0.27
CA ILE A 137 10.96 0.36 0.52
C ILE A 137 11.37 1.09 -0.76
N THR A 138 11.32 2.42 -0.74
CA THR A 138 11.69 3.24 -1.89
C THR A 138 12.81 4.20 -1.50
N ARG A 139 13.91 4.23 -2.26
CA ARG A 139 15.11 5.02 -1.90
C ARG A 139 14.82 6.51 -1.66
N ALA A 140 13.81 7.06 -2.32
CA ALA A 140 13.42 8.46 -2.20
C ALA A 140 12.20 8.69 -1.27
N GLY A 141 11.60 7.63 -0.73
CA GLY A 141 10.42 7.71 0.11
C GLY A 141 10.72 7.92 1.59
N SER A 142 9.67 8.15 2.36
CA SER A 142 9.70 8.22 3.83
C SER A 142 10.24 6.94 4.50
N VAL A 143 10.25 5.80 3.81
CA VAL A 143 10.92 4.56 4.23
C VAL A 143 11.98 4.15 3.19
N GLY A 144 13.16 4.77 3.32
CA GLY A 144 14.26 4.66 2.36
C GLY A 144 15.10 3.39 2.38
N GLY A 145 14.92 2.53 3.40
CA GLY A 145 15.77 1.36 3.60
C GLY A 145 15.29 0.45 4.72
N ALA A 146 15.93 -0.72 4.82
CA ALA A 146 15.58 -1.74 5.81
C ALA A 146 15.74 -1.23 7.26
N GLU A 147 16.76 -0.41 7.55
CA GLU A 147 16.96 0.17 8.87
C GLU A 147 15.79 1.09 9.28
N THR A 148 15.37 1.98 8.38
CA THR A 148 14.21 2.86 8.61
C THR A 148 12.94 2.04 8.80
N PHE A 149 12.73 0.99 8.00
CA PHE A 149 11.60 0.09 8.18
C PHE A 149 11.63 -0.62 9.54
N LEU A 150 12.76 -1.17 9.96
CA LEU A 150 12.89 -1.85 11.25
C LEU A 150 12.61 -0.89 12.40
N ARG A 151 13.16 0.32 12.36
CA ARG A 151 12.89 1.37 13.35
C ARG A 151 11.40 1.72 13.39
N LEU A 152 10.76 1.91 12.24
CA LEU A 152 9.32 2.16 12.14
C LEU A 152 8.52 1.00 12.75
N ARG A 153 8.82 -0.25 12.37
CA ARG A 153 8.17 -1.46 12.86
C ARG A 153 8.25 -1.58 14.37
N ASP A 154 9.41 -1.32 14.96
CA ASP A 154 9.60 -1.38 16.42
C ASP A 154 8.74 -0.35 17.16
N HIS A 155 8.52 0.83 16.59
CA HIS A 155 7.68 1.86 17.19
C HIS A 155 6.18 1.65 16.96
N VAL A 156 5.80 1.09 15.80
CA VAL A 156 4.41 0.75 15.47
C VAL A 156 3.94 -0.43 16.31
N GLY A 157 4.76 -1.48 16.42
CA GLY A 157 4.50 -2.64 17.28
C GLY A 157 3.31 -3.50 16.83
N SER A 158 2.98 -3.51 15.54
CA SER A 158 1.85 -4.27 14.98
C SER A 158 2.33 -5.48 14.18
N ASP A 159 1.64 -6.61 14.36
CA ASP A 159 1.87 -7.83 13.59
C ASP A 159 1.29 -7.75 12.18
N ALA A 160 0.41 -6.78 11.89
CA ALA A 160 -0.08 -6.53 10.53
C ALA A 160 0.98 -5.86 9.64
N LEU A 161 1.99 -5.21 10.24
CA LEU A 161 3.02 -4.50 9.50
C LEU A 161 4.08 -5.47 8.93
N ARG A 162 4.24 -5.42 7.61
CA ARG A 162 5.16 -6.21 6.78
C ARG A 162 5.96 -5.27 5.86
N VAL A 163 6.84 -5.84 5.05
CA VAL A 163 7.71 -5.12 4.10
C VAL A 163 7.75 -5.86 2.77
N CYS A 164 7.91 -5.12 1.68
CA CYS A 164 8.21 -5.64 0.34
C CYS A 164 9.32 -4.83 -0.34
#